data_AF-A0A7S1DIY8-F1
#
_entry.id   AF-A0A7S1DIY8-F1
#
_cell.length_a   1.000
_cell.length_b   1.000
_cell.length_c   1.000
_cell.angle_alpha   90.00
_cell.angle_beta   90.00
_cell.angle_gamma   90.00
#
_symmetry.space_group_name_H-M   'P 1'
#
loop_
_entity.id
_entity.type
_entity.pdbx_description
1 polymer ?
#
loop_
_entity_poly.entity_id
_entity_poly.type
_entity_poly.pdbx_seq_one_letter_code
_entity_poly.pdbx_strand_id
1 'polypeptide(L)'
;REATLEEVAKSARLIAAFQSWLTNHGATFDPLEIRWSVSQGYHLVASRAIEVGEAMARVPKGLMIGPRMVDRVRSDRELLEGLPWPDQSQVMLMKQYCDPNSFYRPYLDTLPETFDTPIFWTRAEASELI
;
A
#
# COMPACT_ATOMS: atom_id res chain seq x y z
N ARG A 1 16.54 -11.43 -12.61
CA ARG A 1 16.61 -10.16 -13.37
C ARG A 1 17.26 -9.13 -12.46
N GLU A 2 18.34 -8.48 -12.88
CA GLU A 2 18.94 -7.40 -12.08
C GLU A 2 18.08 -6.13 -12.18
N ALA A 3 18.03 -5.35 -11.10
CA ALA A 3 17.33 -4.08 -11.06
C ALA A 3 18.09 -3.06 -11.91
N THR A 4 17.38 -2.28 -12.71
CA THR A 4 17.99 -1.10 -13.33
C THR A 4 18.32 -0.06 -12.24
N LEU A 5 19.37 0.73 -12.46
CA LEU A 5 19.72 1.85 -11.55
C LEU A 5 18.56 2.83 -11.39
N GLU A 6 17.74 2.99 -12.44
CA GLU A 6 16.57 3.85 -12.44
C GLU A 6 15.46 3.33 -11.52
N GLU A 7 15.15 2.03 -11.57
CA GLU A 7 14.14 1.41 -10.68
C GLU A 7 14.55 1.50 -9.21
N VAL A 8 15.84 1.31 -8.91
CA VAL A 8 16.38 1.46 -7.55
C VAL A 8 16.24 2.90 -7.07
N ALA A 9 16.65 3.87 -7.89
CA ALA A 9 16.56 5.29 -7.55
C ALA A 9 15.11 5.76 -7.38
N LYS A 10 14.20 5.33 -8.27
CA LYS A 10 12.75 5.58 -8.16
C LYS A 10 12.21 5.03 -6.84
N SER A 11 12.47 3.76 -6.55
CA SER A 11 11.96 3.09 -5.35
C SER A 11 12.50 3.73 -4.06
N ALA A 12 13.78 4.10 -4.04
CA ALA A 12 14.38 4.81 -2.90
C ALA A 12 13.69 6.16 -2.63
N ARG A 13 13.39 6.94 -3.68
CA ARG A 13 12.65 8.20 -3.55
C ARG A 13 11.24 7.99 -3.03
N LEU A 14 10.53 6.99 -3.54
CA LEU A 14 9.17 6.65 -3.12
C LEU A 14 9.12 6.21 -1.65
N ILE A 15 10.06 5.35 -1.24
CA ILE A 15 10.21 4.91 0.15
C ILE A 15 10.46 6.11 1.06
N ALA A 16 11.38 7.00 0.71
CA ALA A 16 11.68 8.17 1.53
C ALA A 16 10.46 9.10 1.69
N ALA A 17 9.72 9.33 0.61
CA ALA A 17 8.49 10.13 0.65
C ALA A 17 7.41 9.47 1.52
N PHE A 18 7.21 8.16 1.38
CA PHE A 18 6.24 7.40 2.17
C PHE A 18 6.61 7.36 3.65
N GLN A 19 7.88 7.09 3.99
CA GLN A 19 8.38 7.09 5.36
C GLN A 19 8.24 8.48 6.01
N SER A 20 8.57 9.54 5.29
CA SER A 20 8.39 10.91 5.79
C SER A 20 6.91 11.22 6.04
N TRP A 21 6.02 10.84 5.13
CA TRP A 21 4.59 11.02 5.31
C TRP A 21 4.07 10.26 6.54
N LEU A 22 4.49 9.01 6.72
CA LEU A 22 4.12 8.19 7.86
C LEU A 22 4.54 8.82 9.20
N THR A 23 5.83 9.19 9.33
CA THR A 23 6.37 9.73 10.58
C THR A 23 5.79 11.11 10.91
N ASN A 24 5.60 11.97 9.91
CA ASN A 24 4.97 13.27 10.08
C ASN A 24 3.52 13.19 10.60
N HIS A 25 2.85 12.06 10.40
CA HIS A 25 1.49 11.83 10.89
C HIS A 25 1.42 10.87 12.08
N GLY A 26 2.53 10.66 12.79
CA GLY A 26 2.56 9.96 14.07
C GLY A 26 2.67 8.44 13.97
N ALA A 27 3.04 7.89 12.82
CA ALA A 27 3.39 6.49 12.71
C ALA A 27 4.84 6.25 13.16
N THR A 28 5.07 5.12 13.83
CA THR A 28 6.39 4.73 14.34
C THR A 28 6.76 3.34 13.82
N PHE A 29 8.00 3.19 13.37
CA PHE A 29 8.55 1.95 12.84
C PHE A 29 9.96 1.78 13.42
N ASP A 30 10.06 1.06 14.54
CA ASP A 30 11.32 0.69 15.18
C ASP A 30 11.12 -0.74 15.67
N PRO A 31 11.90 -1.73 15.17
CA PRO A 31 13.11 -1.58 14.36
C PRO A 31 12.92 -1.81 12.84
N LEU A 32 11.76 -1.47 12.27
CA LEU A 32 11.45 -1.83 10.87
C LEU A 32 11.97 -0.80 9.85
N GLU A 33 12.66 -1.28 8.83
CA GLU A 33 13.07 -0.53 7.65
C GLU A 33 12.31 -1.00 6.41
N ILE A 34 11.88 -0.06 5.57
CA ILE A 34 11.26 -0.36 4.28
C ILE A 34 12.37 -0.45 3.22
N ARG A 35 12.41 -1.55 2.47
CA ARG A 35 13.34 -1.79 1.37
C ARG A 35 12.60 -2.22 0.13
N TRP A 36 13.29 -2.17 -1.01
CA TRP A 36 12.78 -2.66 -2.30
C TRP A 36 13.80 -3.55 -2.98
N SER A 37 13.34 -4.63 -3.61
CA SER A 37 14.16 -5.50 -4.45
C SER A 37 13.33 -6.03 -5.63
N VAL A 38 14.00 -6.46 -6.70
CA VAL A 38 13.31 -7.00 -7.88
C VAL A 38 12.58 -8.31 -7.59
N SER A 39 13.10 -9.13 -6.67
CA SER A 39 12.53 -10.44 -6.36
C SER A 39 11.32 -10.37 -5.43
N GLN A 40 11.23 -9.34 -4.58
CA GLN A 40 10.20 -9.26 -3.54
C GLN A 40 9.36 -7.99 -3.60
N GLY A 41 9.73 -7.01 -4.44
CA GLY A 41 9.16 -5.68 -4.39
C GLY A 41 9.46 -4.98 -3.06
N TYR A 42 8.50 -4.19 -2.58
CA TYR A 42 8.60 -3.54 -1.28
C TYR A 42 8.45 -4.55 -0.14
N HIS A 43 9.39 -4.53 0.79
CA HIS A 43 9.42 -5.44 1.95
C HIS A 43 9.99 -4.74 3.18
N LEU A 44 9.81 -5.37 4.34
CA LEU A 44 10.29 -4.87 5.62
C LEU A 44 11.48 -5.68 6.10
N VAL A 45 12.50 -4.99 6.61
CA VAL A 45 13.70 -5.59 7.20
C VAL A 45 13.88 -5.06 8.61
N ALA A 46 14.15 -5.94 9.56
CA ALA A 46 14.48 -5.53 10.92
C ALA A 46 15.92 -5.00 10.99
N SER A 47 16.12 -3.82 11.58
CA SER A 47 17.44 -3.24 11.82
C SER A 47 18.16 -3.86 13.03
N ARG A 48 17.42 -4.56 13.89
CA ARG A 48 17.93 -5.31 15.05
C ARG A 48 17.01 -6.50 15.39
N ALA A 49 17.43 -7.31 16.36
CA ALA A 49 16.59 -8.35 16.93
C ALA A 49 15.29 -7.77 17.52
N ILE A 50 14.20 -8.54 17.36
CA ILE A 50 12.85 -8.20 17.82
C ILE A 50 12.42 -9.28 18.81
N GLU A 51 12.03 -8.88 20.00
CA GLU A 51 11.59 -9.80 21.04
C GLU A 51 10.12 -10.20 20.85
N VAL A 52 9.74 -11.38 21.36
CA VAL A 52 8.34 -11.83 21.31
C VAL A 52 7.47 -10.88 22.14
N GLY A 53 6.44 -10.32 21.50
CA GLY A 53 5.53 -9.35 22.11
C GLY A 53 5.97 -7.90 21.97
N GLU A 54 7.13 -7.64 21.37
CA GLU A 54 7.58 -6.28 21.07
C GLU A 54 6.74 -5.62 19.96
N ALA A 55 6.35 -4.36 20.18
CA ALA A 55 5.61 -3.59 19.18
C ALA A 55 6.56 -3.03 18.13
N MET A 56 6.61 -3.66 16.95
CA MET A 56 7.50 -3.28 15.84
C MET A 56 7.06 -2.04 15.06
N ALA A 57 5.75 -1.75 15.08
CA ALA A 57 5.17 -0.60 14.41
C ALA A 57 3.88 -0.13 15.07
N ARG A 58 3.57 1.15 14.91
CA ARG A 58 2.27 1.74 15.24
C ARG A 58 1.83 2.63 14.11
N VAL A 59 0.63 2.41 13.60
CA VAL A 59 0.03 3.20 12.51
C VAL A 59 -1.26 3.84 13.02
N PRO A 60 -1.34 5.18 13.09
CA PRO A 60 -2.57 5.87 13.47
C PRO A 60 -3.72 5.53 12.53
N LYS A 61 -4.92 5.38 13.09
CA LYS A 61 -6.13 5.02 12.32
C LYS A 61 -6.45 5.98 11.17
N GLY A 62 -6.07 7.26 11.30
CA GLY A 62 -6.26 8.27 10.26
C GLY A 62 -5.49 7.99 8.97
N LEU A 63 -4.43 7.17 9.04
CA LEU A 63 -3.60 6.78 7.89
C LEU A 63 -4.12 5.54 7.17
N MET A 64 -5.17 4.89 7.68
CA MET A 64 -5.77 3.73 7.03
C MET A 64 -6.78 4.16 5.97
N ILE A 65 -6.74 3.50 4.82
CA ILE A 65 -7.80 3.58 3.81
C ILE A 65 -8.81 2.47 4.07
N GLY A 66 -10.09 2.81 4.14
CA GLY A 66 -11.14 1.81 4.33
C GLY A 66 -12.51 2.41 4.63
N PRO A 67 -13.49 1.58 5.01
CA PRO A 67 -14.90 1.99 5.04
C PRO A 67 -15.23 3.02 6.12
N ARG A 68 -14.35 3.19 7.10
CA ARG A 68 -14.48 4.27 8.10
C ARG A 68 -14.25 5.67 7.50
N MET A 69 -13.69 5.76 6.29
CA MET A 69 -13.58 7.01 5.56
C MET A 69 -14.92 7.47 4.98
N VAL A 70 -15.87 6.55 4.77
CA VAL A 70 -17.16 6.78 4.12
C VAL A 70 -18.02 7.77 4.90
N ASP A 71 -17.88 7.77 6.22
CA ASP A 71 -18.62 8.67 7.11
C ASP A 71 -18.25 10.15 6.92
N ARG A 72 -17.20 10.47 6.16
CA ARG A 72 -16.75 11.86 5.95
C ARG A 72 -17.45 12.57 4.79
N VAL A 73 -18.06 11.84 3.84
CA VAL A 73 -18.69 12.44 2.65
C VAL A 73 -20.01 11.73 2.36
N ARG A 74 -21.12 12.48 2.37
CA ARG A 74 -22.47 11.92 2.17
C ARG A 74 -22.61 11.16 0.84
N SER A 75 -22.04 11.66 -0.24
CA SER A 75 -22.08 10.99 -1.55
C SER A 75 -21.37 9.63 -1.55
N ASP A 76 -20.36 9.45 -0.71
CA ASP A 76 -19.63 8.17 -0.63
C ASP A 76 -20.48 7.12 0.07
N ARG A 77 -21.29 7.53 1.05
CA ARG A 77 -22.21 6.62 1.74
C ARG A 77 -23.26 6.06 0.80
N GLU A 78 -23.85 6.91 -0.04
CA GLU A 78 -24.86 6.48 -1.03
C GLU A 78 -24.25 5.55 -2.09
N LEU A 79 -23.00 5.78 -2.51
CA LEU A 79 -22.29 4.92 -3.46
C LEU A 79 -21.95 3.53 -2.89
N LEU A 80 -21.72 3.45 -1.57
CA LEU A 80 -21.18 2.27 -0.90
C LEU A 80 -22.23 1.47 -0.12
N GLU A 81 -23.45 1.99 -0.05
CA GLU A 81 -24.57 1.34 0.61
C GLU A 81 -24.87 -0.02 -0.05
N GLY A 82 -24.97 -1.06 0.76
CA GLY A 82 -25.23 -2.43 0.28
C GLY A 82 -24.00 -3.21 -0.18
N LEU A 83 -22.83 -2.58 -0.34
CA LEU A 83 -21.60 -3.30 -0.67
C LEU A 83 -20.98 -3.98 0.56
N PRO A 84 -20.41 -5.18 0.43
CA PRO A 84 -19.55 -5.79 1.45
C PRO A 84 -18.37 -4.91 1.85
N TRP A 85 -17.88 -5.08 3.08
CA TRP A 85 -16.78 -4.27 3.64
C TRP A 85 -15.47 -4.28 2.79
N PRO A 86 -15.05 -5.41 2.20
CA PRO A 86 -13.89 -5.42 1.29
C PRO A 86 -14.10 -4.53 0.05
N ASP A 87 -15.27 -4.62 -0.57
CA ASP A 87 -15.61 -3.87 -1.79
C ASP A 87 -15.65 -2.37 -1.51
N GLN A 88 -16.19 -1.97 -0.35
CA GLN A 88 -16.15 -0.57 0.09
C GLN A 88 -14.72 -0.04 0.24
N SER A 89 -13.81 -0.88 0.73
CA SER A 89 -12.39 -0.51 0.88
C SER A 89 -11.71 -0.34 -0.48
N GLN A 90 -12.03 -1.21 -1.45
CA GLN A 90 -11.51 -1.13 -2.81
C GLN A 90 -11.99 0.12 -3.54
N VAL A 91 -13.28 0.43 -3.45
CA VAL A 91 -13.84 1.66 -4.04
C VAL A 91 -13.19 2.90 -3.42
N MET A 92 -12.99 2.91 -2.09
CA MET A 92 -12.29 4.00 -1.42
C MET A 92 -10.84 4.13 -1.87
N LEU A 93 -10.13 3.02 -2.03
CA LEU A 93 -8.77 3.02 -2.57
C LEU A 93 -8.73 3.61 -3.98
N MET A 94 -9.64 3.18 -4.87
CA MET A 94 -9.77 3.73 -6.22
C MET A 94 -10.06 5.22 -6.22
N LYS A 95 -10.99 5.69 -5.38
CA LYS A 95 -11.31 7.11 -5.26
C LYS A 95 -10.10 7.94 -4.86
N GLN A 96 -9.32 7.46 -3.88
CA GLN A 96 -8.07 8.13 -3.48
C GLN A 96 -7.00 8.07 -4.59
N TYR A 97 -6.92 6.96 -5.32
CA TYR A 97 -5.98 6.80 -6.43
C TYR A 97 -6.24 7.78 -7.59
N CYS A 98 -7.51 8.03 -7.90
CA CYS A 98 -7.92 8.96 -8.97
C CYS A 98 -7.80 10.45 -8.58
N ASP A 99 -7.66 10.78 -7.29
CA ASP A 99 -7.47 12.15 -6.84
C ASP A 99 -5.96 12.51 -6.85
N PRO A 100 -5.51 13.41 -7.74
CA PRO A 100 -4.10 13.81 -7.80
C PRO A 100 -3.62 14.53 -6.54
N ASN A 101 -4.54 15.10 -5.75
CA ASN A 101 -4.25 15.80 -4.50
C ASN A 101 -4.56 14.94 -3.26
N SER A 102 -4.72 13.62 -3.43
CA SER A 102 -5.04 12.74 -2.32
C SER A 102 -4.02 12.87 -1.19
N PHE A 103 -4.52 13.00 0.04
CA PHE A 103 -3.71 12.91 1.26
C PHE A 103 -2.86 11.64 1.32
N TYR A 104 -3.33 10.55 0.70
CA TYR A 104 -2.69 9.25 0.69
C TYR A 104 -1.72 9.05 -0.49
N ARG A 105 -1.45 10.09 -1.30
CA ARG A 105 -0.56 10.00 -2.47
C ARG A 105 0.78 9.32 -2.18
N PRO A 106 1.50 9.63 -1.07
CA PRO A 106 2.76 8.96 -0.76
C PRO A 106 2.64 7.45 -0.55
N TYR A 107 1.49 6.96 -0.07
CA TYR A 107 1.20 5.52 0.00
C TYR A 107 0.85 4.96 -1.39
N LEU A 108 -0.04 5.63 -2.10
CA LEU A 108 -0.52 5.19 -3.42
C LEU A 108 0.61 5.07 -4.45
N ASP A 109 1.60 5.97 -4.39
CA ASP A 109 2.78 5.91 -5.26
C ASP A 109 3.67 4.68 -5.02
N THR A 110 3.58 4.05 -3.84
CA THR A 110 4.34 2.84 -3.51
C THR A 110 3.61 1.54 -3.88
N LEU A 111 2.35 1.62 -4.30
CA LEU A 111 1.61 0.43 -4.68
C LEU A 111 2.16 -0.18 -5.97
N PRO A 112 2.21 -1.51 -6.07
CA PRO A 112 2.58 -2.16 -7.31
C PRO A 112 1.49 -1.96 -8.37
N GLU A 113 1.91 -1.83 -9.63
CA GLU A 113 1.00 -1.67 -10.76
C GLU A 113 0.41 -3.01 -11.24
N THR A 114 1.07 -4.12 -10.90
CA THR A 114 0.68 -5.47 -11.28
C THR A 114 0.81 -6.43 -10.10
N PHE A 115 0.05 -7.52 -10.14
CA PHE A 115 0.11 -8.60 -9.15
C PHE A 115 0.16 -9.94 -9.86
N ASP A 116 0.74 -10.94 -9.21
CA ASP A 116 0.66 -12.33 -9.68
C ASP A 116 -0.65 -12.97 -9.20
N THR A 117 -1.76 -12.52 -9.78
CA THR A 117 -3.09 -13.08 -9.55
C THR A 117 -3.74 -13.41 -10.90
N PRO A 118 -4.67 -14.38 -10.97
CA PRO A 118 -5.21 -14.89 -12.24
C PRO A 118 -5.78 -13.83 -13.19
N ILE A 119 -6.25 -12.71 -12.66
CA ILE A 119 -6.76 -11.59 -13.48
C ILE A 119 -5.68 -10.93 -14.36
N PHE A 120 -4.41 -11.06 -13.99
CA PHE A 120 -3.26 -10.54 -14.76
C PHE A 120 -2.58 -11.60 -15.64
N TRP A 121 -3.01 -12.86 -15.55
CA TRP A 121 -2.42 -13.92 -16.35
C TRP A 121 -2.82 -13.82 -17.81
N THR A 122 -1.87 -14.16 -18.68
CA THR A 122 -2.12 -14.38 -20.10
C THR A 122 -3.03 -15.58 -20.30
N ARG A 123 -3.66 -15.65 -21.48
CA ARG A 123 -4.49 -16.81 -21.85
C ARG A 123 -3.71 -18.13 -21.81
N ALA A 124 -2.42 -18.10 -22.15
CA ALA A 124 -1.55 -19.27 -22.12
C ALA A 124 -1.29 -19.74 -20.68
N GLU A 125 -0.95 -18.82 -19.77
CA GLU A 125 -0.76 -19.14 -18.35
C GLU A 125 -2.05 -19.69 -17.72
N ALA A 126 -3.20 -19.09 -18.04
CA ALA A 126 -4.49 -19.56 -17.54
C ALA A 126 -4.88 -20.95 -18.06
N SER A 127 -4.48 -21.32 -19.29
CA SER A 127 -4.80 -22.63 -19.87
C SER A 127 -4.04 -23.80 -19.23
N GLU A 128 -2.93 -23.54 -18.52
CA GLU A 128 -2.17 -24.58 -17.81
C GLU A 128 -2.88 -25.07 -16.54
N LEU A 129 -3.98 -24.42 -16.11
CA LEU A 129 -4.75 -24.79 -14.92
C LEU A 129 -6.07 -25.53 -15.22
N ILE A 130 -6.39 -25.78 -16.49
CA ILE A 130 -7.66 -26.40 -16.94
C ILE A 130 -7.42 -27.80 -17.47
#